data_AF-A0A924A877-F1
#
_entry.id   AF-A0A924A877-F1
#
_cell.length_a   1.000
_cell.length_b   1.000
_cell.length_c   1.000
_cell.angle_alpha   90.00
_cell.angle_beta   90.00
_cell.angle_gamma   90.00
#
_symmetry.space_group_name_H-M   'P 1'
#
loop_
_entity.id
_entity.type
_entity.pdbx_description
1 polymer ?
#
loop_
_entity_poly.entity_id
_entity_poly.type
_entity_poly.pdbx_seq_one_letter_code
_entity_poly.pdbx_strand_id
1 'polypeptide(L)'
;MKKVLLISLLACIAINAIAQADSAVYAKFTTHQNRDIFYKNLLSRSITKAFSLPLNIDTEDKWANALNAIELINYQQPWINAKIKIAADSTQYRSLDFQQALLEMLYAGNRTGYVKQVNNLLNITDDAKIFAMSAEYLLLCDTSKKNIDYLIQAMEKKSTDFSKDKDAAILQQLTAHVKEFRKKNKYLDKAALVLLFTKNYLKGNVVVYSIQRKNRDYTGITIVKDTAGKFIVDSTGHIFNVPQLARSLSNMPG
;
A
#
# COMPACT_ATOMS: atom_id res chain seq x y z
N MET A 1 48.84 -46.10 13.05
CA MET A 1 48.68 -45.04 12.03
C MET A 1 47.24 -44.91 11.50
N LYS A 2 46.56 -45.98 11.07
CA LYS A 2 45.17 -45.89 10.54
C LYS A 2 44.13 -45.30 11.50
N LYS A 3 44.23 -45.54 12.81
CA LYS A 3 43.31 -44.99 13.82
C LYS A 3 43.49 -43.48 14.07
N VAL A 4 44.70 -42.95 13.89
CA VAL A 4 45.00 -41.52 14.08
C VAL A 4 44.44 -40.70 12.90
N LEU A 5 44.52 -41.25 11.68
CA LEU A 5 44.00 -40.64 10.46
C LEU A 5 42.46 -40.54 10.46
N LEU A 6 41.77 -41.53 11.04
CA LEU A 6 40.31 -41.54 11.15
C LEU A 6 39.81 -40.45 12.12
N ILE A 7 40.53 -40.23 13.22
CA ILE A 7 40.18 -39.19 14.22
C ILE A 7 40.45 -37.79 13.65
N SER A 8 41.52 -37.60 12.86
CA SER A 8 41.78 -36.31 12.20
C SER A 8 40.77 -36.01 11.10
N LEU A 9 40.28 -37.02 10.37
CA LEU A 9 39.22 -36.85 9.37
C LEU A 9 37.87 -36.50 10.01
N LEU A 10 37.50 -37.15 11.13
CA LEU A 10 36.29 -36.83 11.90
C LEU A 10 36.34 -35.44 12.54
N ALA A 11 37.52 -35.00 13.00
CA ALA A 11 37.70 -33.64 13.53
C ALA A 11 37.54 -32.56 12.44
N CYS A 12 37.96 -32.81 11.20
CA CYS A 12 37.79 -31.86 10.10
C CYS A 12 36.33 -31.73 9.62
N ILE A 13 35.52 -32.77 9.78
CA ILE A 13 34.09 -32.73 9.41
C ILE A 13 33.28 -31.93 10.45
N ALA A 14 33.68 -31.94 11.72
CA ALA A 14 32.99 -31.21 12.79
C ALA A 14 33.16 -29.67 12.69
N ILE A 15 34.22 -29.17 12.05
CA ILE A 15 34.51 -27.72 11.98
C ILE A 15 33.60 -27.01 10.95
N ASN A 16 33.09 -27.73 9.95
CA ASN A 16 32.18 -27.17 8.95
C ASN A 16 30.71 -27.11 9.42
N ALA A 17 30.38 -27.69 10.58
CA ALA A 17 29.01 -27.72 11.10
C ALA A 17 28.59 -26.42 11.85
N ILE A 18 29.50 -25.44 12.01
CA ILE A 18 29.23 -24.20 12.75
C ILE A 18 28.98 -23.00 11.79
N ALA A 19 28.94 -23.22 10.47
CA ALA A 19 28.78 -22.13 9.49
C ALA A 19 27.34 -21.59 9.34
N GLN A 20 26.35 -22.13 10.05
CA GLN A 20 25.03 -21.50 10.13
C GLN A 20 25.02 -20.50 11.29
N ALA A 21 25.74 -19.39 11.11
CA ALA A 21 25.39 -18.18 11.82
C ALA A 21 23.97 -17.83 11.37
N ASP A 22 22.99 -18.11 12.23
CA ASP A 22 21.65 -17.57 12.13
C ASP A 22 21.79 -16.06 12.35
N SER A 23 22.22 -15.35 11.30
CA SER A 23 22.38 -13.91 11.32
C SER A 23 20.95 -13.37 11.30
N ALA A 24 20.36 -13.27 12.49
CA ALA A 24 19.11 -12.57 12.68
C ALA A 24 19.23 -11.24 11.94
N VAL A 25 18.36 -11.02 10.96
CA VAL A 25 18.39 -9.84 10.10
C VAL A 25 18.28 -8.61 11.00
N TYR A 26 19.41 -7.96 11.27
CA TYR A 26 19.49 -6.81 12.16
C TYR A 26 19.43 -5.53 11.33
N ALA A 27 18.34 -4.79 11.48
CA ALA A 27 18.19 -3.47 10.91
C ALA A 27 18.23 -2.43 12.05
N LYS A 28 19.34 -1.70 12.18
CA LYS A 28 19.54 -0.71 13.26
C LYS A 28 18.36 0.27 13.41
N PHE A 29 17.76 0.70 12.29
CA PHE A 29 16.65 1.66 12.27
C PHE A 29 15.32 1.09 12.77
N THR A 30 15.15 -0.23 12.90
CA THR A 30 13.90 -0.85 13.39
C THR A 30 13.89 -1.08 14.91
N THR A 31 14.96 -0.70 15.61
CA THR A 31 15.02 -0.75 17.09
C THR A 31 13.95 0.15 17.72
N HIS A 32 13.50 -0.20 18.92
CA HIS A 32 12.51 0.61 19.66
C HIS A 32 12.98 2.04 19.86
N GLN A 33 14.24 2.22 20.29
CA GLN A 33 14.85 3.54 20.49
C GLN A 33 14.81 4.39 19.21
N ASN A 34 15.17 3.83 18.06
CA ASN A 34 15.13 4.59 16.80
C ASN A 34 13.70 4.88 16.36
N ARG A 35 12.74 3.99 16.62
CA ARG A 35 11.32 4.26 16.39
C ARG A 35 10.80 5.41 17.26
N ASP A 36 11.19 5.47 18.53
CA ASP A 36 10.82 6.58 19.43
C ASP A 36 11.40 7.92 18.98
N ILE A 37 12.68 7.92 18.60
CA ILE A 37 13.36 9.12 18.06
C ILE A 37 12.67 9.58 16.78
N PHE A 38 12.37 8.63 15.88
CA PHE A 38 11.66 8.90 14.65
C PHE A 38 10.28 9.52 14.89
N TYR A 39 9.49 8.93 15.78
CA TYR A 39 8.16 9.44 16.17
C TYR A 39 8.24 10.87 16.72
N LYS A 40 9.15 11.12 17.68
CA LYS A 40 9.34 12.45 18.29
C LYS A 40 9.77 13.49 17.26
N ASN A 41 10.64 13.11 16.33
CA ASN A 41 11.09 14.00 15.25
C ASN A 41 9.95 14.36 14.29
N LEU A 42 9.14 13.38 13.86
CA LEU A 42 7.98 13.67 13.01
C LEU A 42 6.99 14.58 13.70
N LEU A 43 6.66 14.31 14.96
CA LEU A 43 5.71 15.13 15.72
C LEU A 43 6.21 16.56 15.87
N SER A 44 7.41 16.76 16.41
CA SER A 44 7.91 18.10 16.74
C SER A 44 8.38 18.89 15.52
N ARG A 45 9.13 18.26 14.61
CA ARG A 45 9.83 18.97 13.51
C ARG A 45 9.01 19.05 12.23
N SER A 46 8.12 18.09 11.99
CA SER A 46 7.26 18.08 10.81
C SER A 46 5.86 18.59 11.16
N ILE A 47 5.14 17.89 12.03
CA ILE A 47 3.71 18.12 12.26
C ILE A 47 3.47 19.44 13.00
N THR A 48 4.00 19.57 14.23
CA THR A 48 3.78 20.75 15.07
C THR A 48 4.34 22.01 14.44
N LYS A 49 5.54 21.95 13.84
CA LYS A 49 6.18 23.09 13.19
C LYS A 49 5.44 23.55 11.92
N ALA A 50 4.94 22.64 11.09
CA ALA A 50 4.19 23.05 9.91
C ALA A 50 2.84 23.66 10.28
N PHE A 51 2.10 23.04 11.20
CA PHE A 51 0.76 23.49 11.58
C PHE A 51 0.75 24.73 12.48
N SER A 52 1.90 25.20 12.97
CA SER A 52 2.03 26.52 13.59
C SER A 52 2.07 27.65 12.55
N LEU A 53 2.39 27.34 11.29
CA LEU A 53 2.35 28.29 10.18
C LEU A 53 0.93 28.41 9.59
N PRO A 54 0.54 29.56 9.05
CA PRO A 54 -0.69 29.66 8.26
C PRO A 54 -0.61 28.74 7.04
N LEU A 55 -1.74 28.27 6.53
CA LEU A 55 -1.80 27.55 5.25
C LEU A 55 -1.94 28.57 4.12
N ASN A 56 -0.90 28.74 3.31
CA ASN A 56 -0.87 29.60 2.13
C ASN A 56 0.13 29.03 1.11
N ILE A 57 0.35 29.75 0.00
CA ILE A 57 1.21 29.29 -1.09
C ILE A 57 2.68 29.09 -0.68
N ASP A 58 3.19 29.84 0.30
CA ASP A 58 4.59 29.75 0.75
C ASP A 58 4.81 28.66 1.81
N THR A 59 3.73 28.05 2.29
CA THR A 59 3.75 27.11 3.41
C THR A 59 3.06 25.80 3.11
N GLU A 60 2.35 25.67 1.99
CA GLU A 60 1.59 24.47 1.67
C GLU A 60 2.46 23.23 1.58
N ASP A 61 3.70 23.32 1.08
CA ASP A 61 4.64 22.19 1.03
C ASP A 61 4.96 21.65 2.42
N LYS A 62 5.08 22.54 3.41
CA LYS A 62 5.33 22.16 4.81
C LYS A 62 4.10 21.46 5.38
N TRP A 63 2.91 21.94 5.02
CA TRP A 63 1.66 21.30 5.41
C TRP A 63 1.47 19.93 4.75
N ALA A 64 1.77 19.78 3.47
CA ALA A 64 1.74 18.49 2.77
C ALA A 64 2.70 17.48 3.43
N ASN A 65 3.92 17.91 3.75
CA ASN A 65 4.88 17.09 4.50
C ASN A 65 4.35 16.69 5.89
N ALA A 66 3.62 17.57 6.57
CA ALA A 66 2.98 17.25 7.84
C ALA A 66 1.81 16.26 7.69
N LEU A 67 1.02 16.35 6.62
CA LEU A 67 -0.03 15.39 6.30
C LEU A 67 0.56 13.99 6.05
N ASN A 68 1.64 13.89 5.26
CA ASN A 68 2.38 12.63 5.05
C ASN A 68 2.98 12.08 6.35
N ALA A 69 3.50 12.96 7.22
CA ALA A 69 3.99 12.56 8.53
C ALA A 69 2.85 12.02 9.42
N ILE A 70 1.68 12.67 9.41
CA ILE A 70 0.49 12.21 10.15
C ILE A 70 0.03 10.85 9.64
N GLU A 71 0.03 10.63 8.33
CA GLU A 71 -0.26 9.34 7.71
C GLU A 71 0.68 8.25 8.25
N LEU A 72 1.99 8.51 8.25
CA LEU A 72 3.01 7.54 8.62
C LEU A 72 2.91 7.05 10.08
N ILE A 73 2.59 7.95 11.00
CA ILE A 73 2.47 7.61 12.43
C ILE A 73 1.02 7.53 12.93
N ASN A 74 0.05 7.64 12.02
CA ASN A 74 -1.39 7.72 12.30
C ASN A 74 -1.72 8.62 13.51
N TYR A 75 -1.15 9.83 13.54
CA TYR A 75 -1.25 10.71 14.70
C TYR A 75 -2.64 11.35 14.82
N GLN A 76 -3.28 11.18 15.99
CA GLN A 76 -4.63 11.68 16.25
C GLN A 76 -4.69 12.47 17.55
N GLN A 77 -5.04 13.75 17.45
CA GLN A 77 -5.28 14.64 18.59
C GLN A 77 -6.35 15.68 18.21
N PRO A 78 -7.11 16.24 19.18
CA PRO A 78 -8.16 17.22 18.89
C PRO A 78 -7.67 18.44 18.10
N TRP A 79 -6.49 18.97 18.45
CA TRP A 79 -5.91 20.13 17.76
C TRP A 79 -5.49 19.83 16.31
N ILE A 80 -5.10 18.59 16.02
CA ILE A 80 -4.80 18.12 14.66
C ILE A 80 -6.07 18.12 13.82
N ASN A 81 -7.20 17.68 14.35
CA ASN A 81 -8.46 17.64 13.62
C ASN A 81 -8.88 19.04 13.17
N ALA A 82 -8.68 20.07 14.00
CA ALA A 82 -8.92 21.46 13.60
C ALA A 82 -8.03 21.89 12.42
N LYS A 83 -6.76 21.47 12.41
CA LYS A 83 -5.81 21.77 11.31
C LYS A 83 -6.16 21.01 10.03
N ILE A 84 -6.52 19.73 10.13
CA ILE A 84 -6.99 18.94 8.99
C ILE A 84 -8.26 19.56 8.41
N LYS A 85 -9.18 20.07 9.23
CA LYS A 85 -10.35 20.79 8.74
C LYS A 85 -9.98 22.01 7.90
N ILE A 86 -9.02 22.82 8.34
CA ILE A 86 -8.51 23.97 7.56
C ILE A 86 -7.94 23.50 6.20
N ALA A 87 -7.15 22.43 6.20
CA ALA A 87 -6.61 21.85 4.97
C ALA A 87 -7.73 21.37 4.04
N ALA A 88 -8.72 20.65 4.56
CA ALA A 88 -9.84 20.12 3.78
C ALA A 88 -10.74 21.23 3.23
N ASP A 89 -11.07 22.25 4.02
CA ASP A 89 -11.96 23.34 3.60
C ASP A 89 -11.37 24.17 2.44
N SER A 90 -10.04 24.18 2.29
CA SER A 90 -9.34 24.93 1.24
C SER A 90 -8.70 24.05 0.15
N THR A 91 -8.87 22.72 0.20
CA THR A 91 -8.14 21.74 -0.63
C THR A 91 -8.24 22.01 -2.13
N GLN A 92 -9.39 22.47 -2.61
CA GLN A 92 -9.63 22.81 -4.02
C GLN A 92 -8.72 23.89 -4.59
N TYR A 93 -8.15 24.73 -3.73
CA TYR A 93 -7.29 25.85 -4.12
C TYR A 93 -5.80 25.55 -3.90
N ARG A 94 -5.45 24.30 -3.56
CA ARG A 94 -4.08 23.88 -3.25
C ARG A 94 -3.46 23.15 -4.43
N SER A 95 -2.14 23.03 -4.45
CA SER A 95 -1.42 22.21 -5.44
C SER A 95 -1.85 20.75 -5.44
N LEU A 96 -1.58 20.06 -6.54
CA LEU A 96 -1.85 18.62 -6.70
C LEU A 96 -1.14 17.78 -5.63
N ASP A 97 0.11 18.12 -5.30
CA ASP A 97 0.88 17.44 -4.25
C ASP A 97 0.21 17.55 -2.88
N PHE A 98 -0.32 18.73 -2.56
CA PHE A 98 -1.08 18.94 -1.33
C PHE A 98 -2.39 18.15 -1.33
N GLN A 99 -3.14 18.18 -2.44
CA GLN A 99 -4.39 17.45 -2.59
C GLN A 99 -4.17 15.94 -2.42
N GLN A 100 -3.11 15.40 -3.03
CA GLN A 100 -2.70 14.01 -2.88
C GLN A 100 -2.37 13.69 -1.42
N ALA A 101 -1.49 14.47 -0.78
CA ALA A 101 -1.09 14.26 0.61
C ALA A 101 -2.28 14.27 1.59
N LEU A 102 -3.25 15.17 1.35
CA LEU A 102 -4.48 15.21 2.14
C LEU A 102 -5.32 13.95 1.93
N LEU A 103 -5.57 13.55 0.68
CA LEU A 103 -6.41 12.40 0.35
C LEU A 103 -5.79 11.09 0.86
N GLU A 104 -4.48 10.90 0.72
CA GLU A 104 -3.75 9.75 1.27
C GLU A 104 -3.90 9.70 2.80
N MET A 105 -3.62 10.80 3.49
CA MET A 105 -3.73 10.87 4.94
C MET A 105 -5.15 10.60 5.43
N LEU A 106 -6.17 11.15 4.76
CA LEU A 106 -7.57 10.91 5.10
C LEU A 106 -7.97 9.44 4.91
N TYR A 107 -7.58 8.85 3.79
CA TYR A 107 -7.90 7.45 3.46
C TYR A 107 -7.17 6.49 4.41
N ALA A 108 -5.86 6.67 4.61
CA ALA A 108 -5.03 5.84 5.48
C ALA A 108 -5.55 5.80 6.92
N GLY A 109 -5.97 6.97 7.43
CA GLY A 109 -6.50 7.12 8.79
C GLY A 109 -7.98 6.76 8.94
N ASN A 110 -8.65 6.31 7.87
CA ASN A 110 -10.10 6.10 7.81
C ASN A 110 -10.91 7.30 8.33
N ARG A 111 -10.48 8.52 7.97
CA ARG A 111 -11.04 9.78 8.47
C ARG A 111 -12.21 10.23 7.58
N THR A 112 -13.37 9.61 7.75
CA THR A 112 -14.54 9.77 6.86
C THR A 112 -15.32 11.09 7.01
N GLY A 113 -14.92 12.00 7.90
CA GLY A 113 -15.64 13.24 8.21
C GLY A 113 -15.60 14.35 7.14
N TYR A 114 -14.94 14.13 6.00
CA TYR A 114 -14.65 15.17 4.99
C TYR A 114 -15.32 14.91 3.63
N VAL A 115 -16.41 14.14 3.60
CA VAL A 115 -17.17 13.80 2.38
C VAL A 115 -17.52 15.04 1.57
N LYS A 116 -17.98 16.13 2.18
CA LYS A 116 -18.37 17.35 1.46
C LYS A 116 -17.19 17.97 0.70
N GLN A 117 -16.05 18.10 1.37
CA GLN A 117 -14.83 18.71 0.81
C GLN A 117 -14.26 17.86 -0.33
N VAL A 118 -14.17 16.54 -0.12
CA VAL A 118 -13.65 15.62 -1.13
C VAL A 118 -14.60 15.48 -2.32
N ASN A 119 -15.92 15.49 -2.07
CA ASN A 119 -16.91 15.51 -3.14
C ASN A 119 -16.81 16.80 -3.97
N ASN A 120 -16.59 17.95 -3.33
CA ASN A 120 -16.35 19.19 -4.06
C ASN A 120 -15.09 19.08 -4.94
N LEU A 121 -13.98 18.57 -4.38
CA LEU A 121 -12.74 18.36 -5.12
C LEU A 121 -12.93 17.42 -6.33
N LEU A 122 -13.64 16.31 -6.16
CA LEU A 122 -13.97 15.37 -7.24
C LEU A 122 -14.67 16.04 -8.43
N ASN A 123 -15.61 16.97 -8.15
CA ASN A 123 -16.41 17.59 -9.18
C ASN A 123 -15.66 18.66 -10.00
N ILE A 124 -14.62 19.26 -9.41
CA ILE A 124 -13.90 20.39 -10.03
C ILE A 124 -12.54 20.00 -10.58
N THR A 125 -11.95 18.89 -10.11
CA THR A 125 -10.58 18.53 -10.50
C THR A 125 -10.54 18.07 -11.96
N ASP A 126 -9.49 18.48 -12.66
CA ASP A 126 -9.16 18.04 -14.01
C ASP A 126 -7.92 17.12 -14.02
N ASP A 127 -7.44 16.73 -12.84
CA ASP A 127 -6.39 15.72 -12.69
C ASP A 127 -7.02 14.34 -12.42
N ALA A 128 -6.74 13.38 -13.29
CA ALA A 128 -7.34 12.04 -13.24
C ALA A 128 -6.94 11.27 -11.97
N LYS A 129 -5.73 11.50 -11.45
CA LYS A 129 -5.27 10.85 -10.22
C LYS A 129 -6.02 11.41 -9.02
N ILE A 130 -6.10 12.73 -8.86
CA ILE A 130 -6.87 13.37 -7.78
C ILE A 130 -8.36 12.99 -7.87
N PHE A 131 -8.91 12.92 -9.07
CA PHE A 131 -10.27 12.43 -9.28
C PHE A 131 -10.45 11.01 -8.74
N ALA A 132 -9.55 10.09 -9.11
CA ALA A 132 -9.61 8.70 -8.66
C ALA A 132 -9.45 8.57 -7.15
N MET A 133 -8.48 9.27 -6.56
CA MET A 133 -8.28 9.29 -5.11
C MET A 133 -9.49 9.83 -4.35
N SER A 134 -10.16 10.85 -4.90
CA SER A 134 -11.39 11.40 -4.32
C SER A 134 -12.53 10.38 -4.39
N ALA A 135 -12.68 9.68 -5.52
CA ALA A 135 -13.69 8.63 -5.69
C ALA A 135 -13.45 7.45 -4.73
N GLU A 136 -12.20 7.01 -4.57
CA GLU A 136 -11.79 5.99 -3.61
C GLU A 136 -12.14 6.39 -2.16
N TYR A 137 -11.83 7.62 -1.77
CA TYR A 137 -12.21 8.13 -0.45
C TYR A 137 -13.73 8.14 -0.24
N LEU A 138 -14.51 8.54 -1.25
CA LEU A 138 -15.98 8.52 -1.14
C LEU A 138 -16.52 7.09 -1.06
N LEU A 139 -15.88 6.15 -1.75
CA LEU A 139 -16.23 4.72 -1.69
C LEU A 139 -15.89 4.10 -0.34
N LEU A 140 -14.78 4.51 0.29
CA LEU A 140 -14.44 4.18 1.68
C LEU A 140 -15.53 4.65 2.65
N CYS A 141 -16.09 5.84 2.42
CA CYS A 141 -17.11 6.44 3.28
C CYS A 141 -18.49 5.79 3.11
N ASP A 142 -18.90 5.47 1.89
CA ASP A 142 -20.21 4.90 1.59
C ASP A 142 -20.17 3.94 0.39
N THR A 143 -20.42 2.65 0.64
CA THR A 143 -20.53 1.63 -0.42
C THR A 143 -21.98 1.38 -0.87
N SER A 144 -22.91 2.29 -0.58
CA SER A 144 -24.31 2.17 -1.00
C SER A 144 -24.44 2.22 -2.52
N LYS A 145 -25.49 1.59 -3.05
CA LYS A 145 -25.82 1.67 -4.48
C LYS A 145 -25.93 3.11 -4.97
N LYS A 146 -26.51 4.00 -4.15
CA LYS A 146 -26.66 5.42 -4.48
C LYS A 146 -25.31 6.09 -4.75
N ASN A 147 -24.34 5.89 -3.84
CA ASN A 147 -23.01 6.48 -4.01
C ASN A 147 -22.26 5.86 -5.20
N ILE A 148 -22.34 4.54 -5.37
CA ILE A 148 -21.75 3.85 -6.52
C ILE A 148 -22.30 4.38 -7.85
N ASP A 149 -23.62 4.55 -7.95
CA ASP A 149 -24.28 5.07 -9.15
C ASP A 149 -23.87 6.53 -9.43
N TYR A 150 -23.72 7.34 -8.38
CA TYR A 150 -23.19 8.70 -8.48
C TYR A 150 -21.75 8.73 -9.02
N LEU A 151 -20.84 7.91 -8.46
CA LEU A 151 -19.44 7.87 -8.89
C LEU A 151 -19.32 7.42 -10.35
N ILE A 152 -20.15 6.47 -10.79
CA ILE A 152 -20.17 6.03 -12.19
C ILE A 152 -20.60 7.15 -13.13
N GLN A 153 -21.64 7.90 -12.79
CA GLN A 153 -22.05 9.07 -13.58
C GLN A 153 -20.96 10.15 -13.63
N ALA A 154 -20.27 10.39 -12.51
CA ALA A 154 -19.16 11.34 -12.47
C ALA A 154 -17.98 10.91 -13.37
N MET A 155 -17.64 9.61 -13.38
CA MET A 155 -16.62 9.05 -14.26
C MET A 155 -17.02 9.16 -15.73
N GLU A 156 -18.26 8.85 -16.07
CA GLU A 156 -18.77 8.99 -17.45
C GLU A 156 -18.70 10.44 -17.93
N LYS A 157 -19.07 11.41 -17.07
CA LYS A 157 -18.97 12.84 -17.39
C LYS A 157 -17.52 13.29 -17.64
N LYS A 158 -16.56 12.78 -16.86
CA LYS A 158 -15.13 13.13 -16.99
C LYS A 158 -14.38 12.34 -18.06
N SER A 159 -15.00 11.32 -18.65
CA SER A 159 -14.34 10.44 -19.63
C SER A 159 -13.86 11.15 -20.88
N THR A 160 -14.54 12.22 -21.29
CA THR A 160 -14.09 13.08 -22.42
C THR A 160 -12.89 13.94 -22.05
N ASP A 161 -12.84 14.38 -20.80
CA ASP A 161 -11.81 15.29 -20.28
C ASP A 161 -10.49 14.54 -20.04
N PHE A 162 -10.57 13.26 -19.65
CA PHE A 162 -9.43 12.37 -19.38
C PHE A 162 -9.01 11.53 -20.61
N SER A 163 -9.03 12.12 -21.80
CA SER A 163 -8.77 11.45 -23.07
C SER A 163 -7.28 11.13 -23.35
N LYS A 164 -6.35 11.56 -22.48
CA LYS A 164 -4.93 11.22 -22.59
C LYS A 164 -4.68 9.79 -22.12
N ASP A 165 -3.76 9.07 -22.76
CA ASP A 165 -3.49 7.64 -22.50
C ASP A 165 -3.33 7.27 -21.02
N LYS A 166 -2.55 8.05 -20.25
CA LYS A 166 -2.33 7.78 -18.82
C LYS A 166 -3.58 8.03 -17.98
N ASP A 167 -4.31 9.10 -18.27
CA ASP A 167 -5.51 9.50 -17.54
C ASP A 167 -6.67 8.55 -17.83
N ALA A 168 -6.79 8.11 -19.08
CA ALA A 168 -7.74 7.11 -19.53
C ALA A 168 -7.53 5.76 -18.84
N ALA A 169 -6.27 5.33 -18.66
CA ALA A 169 -5.94 4.09 -17.95
C ALA A 169 -6.37 4.15 -16.47
N ILE A 170 -6.12 5.26 -15.79
CA ILE A 170 -6.55 5.47 -14.40
C ILE A 170 -8.08 5.39 -14.30
N LEU A 171 -8.79 6.11 -15.17
CA LEU A 171 -10.25 6.14 -15.16
C LEU A 171 -10.86 4.77 -15.49
N GLN A 172 -10.27 4.03 -16.43
CA GLN A 172 -10.70 2.69 -16.79
C GLN A 172 -10.58 1.74 -15.59
N GLN A 173 -9.44 1.79 -14.90
CA GLN A 173 -9.19 0.94 -13.73
C GLN A 173 -10.14 1.29 -12.57
N LEU A 174 -10.31 2.59 -12.29
CA LEU A 174 -11.27 3.06 -11.29
C LEU A 174 -12.70 2.62 -11.63
N THR A 175 -13.11 2.75 -12.90
CA THR A 175 -14.44 2.34 -13.36
C THR A 175 -14.65 0.85 -13.16
N ALA A 176 -13.65 0.03 -13.51
CA ALA A 176 -13.69 -1.41 -13.28
C ALA A 176 -13.85 -1.70 -11.78
N HIS A 177 -13.04 -1.06 -10.94
CA HIS A 177 -13.07 -1.23 -9.48
C HIS A 177 -14.42 -0.85 -8.86
N VAL A 178 -14.95 0.34 -9.15
CA VAL A 178 -16.25 0.79 -8.63
C VAL A 178 -17.38 -0.14 -9.08
N LYS A 179 -17.34 -0.64 -10.33
CA LYS A 179 -18.33 -1.61 -10.83
C LYS A 179 -18.25 -2.96 -10.11
N GLU A 180 -17.13 -3.35 -9.51
CA GLU A 180 -17.05 -4.57 -8.69
C GLU A 180 -17.92 -4.49 -7.43
N PHE A 181 -18.18 -3.29 -6.91
CA PHE A 181 -19.09 -3.14 -5.77
C PHE A 181 -20.55 -3.43 -6.12
N ARG A 182 -20.92 -3.41 -7.41
CA ARG A 182 -22.24 -3.88 -7.90
C ARG A 182 -22.31 -5.41 -8.01
N LYS A 183 -21.18 -6.10 -8.12
CA LYS A 183 -21.15 -7.56 -8.31
C LYS A 183 -21.48 -8.26 -6.99
N LYS A 184 -22.41 -9.21 -7.05
CA LYS A 184 -22.68 -10.13 -5.92
C LYS A 184 -21.46 -11.02 -5.64
N ASN A 185 -20.71 -11.41 -6.68
CA ASN A 185 -19.49 -12.20 -6.58
C ASN A 185 -18.27 -11.33 -6.93
N LYS A 186 -17.53 -10.92 -5.90
CA LYS A 186 -16.34 -10.04 -6.01
C LYS A 186 -15.04 -10.78 -6.33
N TYR A 187 -15.06 -12.11 -6.28
CA TYR A 187 -13.86 -12.93 -6.43
C TYR A 187 -13.84 -13.63 -7.78
N LEU A 188 -12.63 -13.85 -8.30
CA LEU A 188 -12.41 -14.75 -9.42
C LEU A 188 -13.04 -16.11 -9.12
N ASP A 189 -13.63 -16.70 -10.15
CA ASP A 189 -14.09 -18.08 -10.06
C ASP A 189 -12.92 -19.01 -9.68
N LYS A 190 -13.23 -20.05 -8.91
CA LYS A 190 -12.23 -21.00 -8.44
C LYS A 190 -11.52 -21.70 -9.61
N ALA A 191 -12.22 -21.99 -10.71
CA ALA A 191 -11.59 -22.62 -11.86
C ALA A 191 -10.58 -21.66 -12.52
N ALA A 192 -10.93 -20.37 -12.65
CA ALA A 192 -10.01 -19.35 -13.14
C ALA A 192 -8.76 -19.21 -12.26
N LEU A 193 -8.90 -19.27 -10.93
CA LEU A 193 -7.77 -19.23 -10.00
C LEU A 193 -6.86 -20.44 -10.15
N VAL A 194 -7.42 -21.65 -10.29
CA VAL A 194 -6.63 -22.89 -10.45
C VAL A 194 -5.73 -22.82 -11.69
N LEU A 195 -6.21 -22.20 -12.78
CA LEU A 195 -5.41 -22.04 -14.01
C LEU A 195 -4.08 -21.33 -13.77
N LEU A 196 -4.03 -20.35 -12.86
CA LEU A 196 -2.82 -19.61 -12.51
C LEU A 196 -1.74 -20.50 -11.87
N PHE A 197 -2.12 -21.59 -11.21
CA PHE A 197 -1.21 -22.51 -10.52
C PHE A 197 -0.90 -23.77 -11.33
N THR A 198 -1.41 -23.90 -12.55
CA THR A 198 -1.12 -25.04 -13.41
C THR A 198 0.34 -25.02 -13.89
N LYS A 199 0.85 -26.22 -14.23
CA LYS A 199 2.19 -26.41 -14.79
C LYS A 199 2.44 -25.59 -16.06
N ASN A 200 1.40 -25.43 -16.89
CA ASN A 200 1.53 -24.78 -18.19
C ASN A 200 1.41 -23.25 -18.13
N TYR A 201 0.92 -22.69 -17.02
CA TYR A 201 0.83 -21.24 -16.86
C TYR A 201 2.21 -20.59 -16.94
N LEU A 202 2.45 -19.80 -17.98
CA LEU A 202 3.73 -19.12 -18.26
C LEU A 202 4.96 -20.05 -18.28
N LYS A 203 4.80 -21.30 -18.75
CA LYS A 203 5.92 -22.25 -18.92
C LYS A 203 7.06 -21.61 -19.74
N GLY A 204 8.31 -21.91 -19.37
CA GLY A 204 9.51 -21.28 -19.91
C GLY A 204 10.00 -20.09 -19.10
N ASN A 205 9.17 -19.56 -18.19
CA ASN A 205 9.50 -18.45 -17.30
C ASN A 205 9.57 -18.91 -15.85
N VAL A 206 10.40 -18.25 -15.06
CA VAL A 206 10.29 -18.32 -13.59
C VAL A 206 9.08 -17.50 -13.19
N VAL A 207 8.15 -18.09 -12.44
CA VAL A 207 6.93 -17.41 -11.97
C VAL A 207 7.01 -17.28 -10.46
N VAL A 208 6.96 -16.04 -9.97
CA VAL A 208 6.92 -15.72 -8.54
C VAL A 208 5.49 -15.34 -8.17
N TYR A 209 4.88 -16.09 -7.27
CA TYR A 209 3.55 -15.79 -6.75
C TYR A 209 3.69 -15.10 -5.40
N SER A 210 3.12 -13.90 -5.28
CA SER A 210 3.00 -13.18 -4.01
C SER A 210 1.57 -13.34 -3.50
N ILE A 211 1.34 -14.29 -2.58
CA ILE A 211 0.01 -14.60 -2.05
C ILE A 211 -0.17 -13.87 -0.72
N GLN A 212 -1.15 -12.96 -0.67
CA GLN A 212 -1.42 -12.13 0.51
C GLN A 212 -2.73 -12.56 1.18
N ARG A 213 -2.76 -12.48 2.51
CA ARG A 213 -4.00 -12.65 3.27
C ARG A 213 -4.84 -11.38 3.14
N LYS A 214 -6.17 -11.53 3.25
CA LYS A 214 -7.08 -10.39 3.34
C LYS A 214 -6.76 -9.52 4.55
N ASN A 215 -6.55 -10.15 5.72
CA ASN A 215 -6.00 -9.46 6.87
C ASN A 215 -4.47 -9.42 6.74
N ARG A 216 -3.94 -8.23 6.46
CA ARG A 216 -2.50 -7.98 6.24
C ARG A 216 -1.70 -7.75 7.53
N ASP A 217 -2.30 -7.94 8.70
CA ASP A 217 -1.56 -8.06 9.96
C ASP A 217 -0.83 -9.41 10.07
N TYR A 218 -1.21 -10.37 9.22
CA TYR A 218 -0.56 -11.67 9.11
C TYR A 218 0.26 -11.75 7.82
N THR A 219 1.39 -12.45 7.90
CA THR A 219 2.26 -12.66 6.73
C THR A 219 1.55 -13.47 5.65
N GLY A 220 1.67 -12.99 4.41
CA GLY A 220 1.47 -13.79 3.22
C GLY A 220 2.67 -14.71 2.96
N ILE A 221 2.65 -15.37 1.81
CA ILE A 221 3.73 -16.25 1.37
C ILE A 221 4.14 -15.92 -0.06
N THR A 222 5.44 -16.01 -0.33
CA THR A 222 5.98 -16.04 -1.69
C THR A 222 6.31 -17.48 -2.04
N ILE A 223 5.83 -17.97 -3.18
CA ILE A 223 6.20 -19.27 -3.74
C ILE A 223 6.72 -19.08 -5.16
N VAL A 224 7.60 -19.97 -5.61
CA VAL A 224 8.27 -19.86 -6.91
C VAL A 224 8.04 -21.12 -7.74
N LYS A 225 7.79 -20.92 -9.02
CA LYS A 225 7.74 -21.95 -10.05
C LYS A 225 8.90 -21.76 -11.02
N ASP A 226 9.63 -22.83 -11.31
CA ASP A 226 10.73 -22.82 -12.26
C ASP A 226 10.25 -22.73 -13.71
N THR A 227 11.21 -22.65 -14.65
CA THR A 227 10.95 -22.59 -16.09
C THR A 227 10.29 -23.86 -16.65
N ALA A 228 10.40 -25.00 -15.95
CA ALA A 228 9.72 -26.24 -16.31
C ALA A 228 8.26 -26.28 -15.82
N GLY A 229 7.82 -25.28 -15.07
CA GLY A 229 6.48 -25.20 -14.49
C GLY A 229 6.32 -25.99 -13.19
N LYS A 230 7.41 -26.34 -12.50
CA LYS A 230 7.39 -27.05 -11.21
C LYS A 230 7.60 -26.07 -10.07
N PHE A 231 6.84 -26.22 -8.98
CA PHE A 231 7.09 -25.48 -7.76
C PHE A 231 8.44 -25.89 -7.16
N ILE A 232 9.23 -24.88 -6.75
CA ILE A 232 10.44 -25.11 -5.98
C ILE A 232 10.06 -25.75 -4.65
N VAL A 233 10.79 -26.80 -4.25
CA VAL A 233 10.61 -27.50 -2.98
C VAL A 233 11.84 -27.33 -2.09
N ASP A 234 11.64 -27.41 -0.79
CA ASP A 234 12.72 -27.45 0.19
C ASP A 234 13.31 -28.86 0.33
N SER A 235 14.30 -29.02 1.21
CA SER A 235 14.97 -30.30 1.48
C SER A 235 14.05 -31.37 2.09
N THR A 236 12.87 -30.99 2.58
CA THR A 236 11.85 -31.89 3.13
C THR A 236 10.80 -32.29 2.09
N GLY A 237 10.87 -31.72 0.88
CA GLY A 237 9.92 -31.98 -0.20
C GLY A 237 8.65 -31.12 -0.15
N HIS A 238 8.54 -30.19 0.80
CA HIS A 238 7.45 -29.21 0.84
C HIS A 238 7.73 -28.05 -0.12
N ILE A 239 6.68 -27.34 -0.55
CA ILE A 239 6.85 -26.14 -1.39
C ILE A 239 7.66 -25.10 -0.61
N PHE A 240 8.80 -24.73 -1.17
CA PHE A 240 9.62 -23.66 -0.63
C PHE A 240 8.81 -22.37 -0.63
N ASN A 241 8.79 -21.70 0.52
CA ASN A 241 8.06 -20.45 0.67
C ASN A 241 8.82 -19.47 1.58
N VAL A 242 8.66 -18.18 1.30
CA VAL A 242 9.19 -17.10 2.12
C VAL A 242 8.02 -16.31 2.70
N PRO A 243 7.90 -16.16 4.03
CA PRO A 243 6.92 -15.27 4.63
C PRO A 243 7.16 -13.83 4.17
N GLN A 244 6.09 -13.15 3.78
CA GLN A 244 6.17 -11.76 3.31
C GLN A 244 5.05 -10.92 3.92
N LEU A 245 5.37 -9.68 4.28
CA LEU A 245 4.40 -8.69 4.74
C LEU A 245 4.27 -7.61 3.67
N ALA A 246 3.18 -7.64 2.89
CA ALA A 246 2.91 -6.61 1.89
C ALA A 246 1.83 -5.66 2.39
N ARG A 247 2.22 -4.57 3.06
CA ARG A 247 1.32 -3.50 3.49
C ARG A 247 1.67 -2.21 2.77
N SER A 248 0.68 -1.58 2.14
CA SER A 248 0.77 -0.17 1.77
C SER A 248 0.42 0.67 3.00
N LEU A 249 1.05 1.84 3.14
CA LEU A 249 0.78 2.77 4.24
C LEU A 249 -0.66 3.29 4.13
N SER A 250 -1.02 3.85 2.96
CA SER A 250 -2.35 4.39 2.73
C SER A 250 -3.40 3.31 2.54
N ASN A 251 -2.99 2.13 2.04
CA ASN A 251 -3.89 1.09 1.54
C ASN A 251 -4.86 1.58 0.44
N MET A 252 -4.60 2.76 -0.13
CA MET A 252 -5.31 3.29 -1.28
C MET A 252 -4.84 2.54 -2.54
N PRO A 253 -5.74 2.23 -3.50
CA PRO A 253 -5.34 1.71 -4.80
C PRO A 253 -4.35 2.67 -5.49
N GLY A 254 -3.26 2.10 -6.02
CA GLY A 254 -2.21 2.84 -6.74
C GLY A 254 -2.38 2.79 -8.25
#